data_AF-V5TGG3-F1
#
_entry.id   AF-V5TGG3-F1
#
_cell.length_a   1.000
_cell.length_b   1.000
_cell.length_c   1.000
_cell.angle_alpha   90.00
_cell.angle_beta   90.00
_cell.angle_gamma   90.00
#
_symmetry.space_group_name_H-M   'P 1'
#
loop_
_entity.id
_entity.type
_entity.pdbx_description
1 polymer ?
#
loop_
_entity_poly.entity_id
_entity_poly.type
_entity_poly.pdbx_seq_one_letter_code
_entity_poly.pdbx_strand_id
1 'polypeptide(L)'
;MTPVRSSSLSLLLLLSLVALVKAGIMTPQSPGCPKTEDKNFPQHVRVNLNILNRSTPARRPSDYSKRSTSPWTLQRNEDPERYPSVIWEAKCSHSGCINAEGKEDHHMNSVPIQQEILVLRREPRHCPNSFRLEKVMVTVGCTCVTPIVRHIS
;
A
#
# COMPACT_ATOMS: atom_id res chain seq x y z
N MET A 1 1.19 -73.69 -21.36
CA MET A 1 1.47 -72.66 -20.33
C MET A 1 2.91 -72.22 -20.50
N THR A 2 3.15 -71.10 -21.20
CA THR A 2 4.49 -70.50 -21.33
C THR A 2 4.69 -69.47 -20.21
N PRO A 3 5.87 -69.39 -19.59
CA PRO A 3 6.08 -68.45 -18.49
C PRO A 3 6.23 -67.05 -19.06
N VAL A 4 5.34 -66.14 -18.67
CA VAL A 4 5.45 -64.72 -18.98
C VAL A 4 6.62 -64.17 -18.18
N ARG A 5 7.78 -64.03 -18.83
CA ARG A 5 8.98 -63.39 -18.28
C ARG A 5 8.71 -61.89 -18.23
N SER A 6 8.06 -61.45 -17.14
CA SER A 6 7.81 -60.02 -16.88
C SER A 6 9.16 -59.29 -16.90
N SER A 7 9.38 -58.50 -17.95
CA SER A 7 10.65 -57.84 -18.20
C SER A 7 10.94 -56.87 -17.06
N SER A 8 12.03 -57.11 -16.35
CA SER A 8 12.52 -56.25 -15.25
C SER A 8 12.64 -54.78 -15.66
N LEU A 9 12.85 -54.49 -16.95
CA LEU A 9 12.79 -53.14 -17.52
C LEU A 9 11.42 -52.47 -17.34
N SER A 10 10.32 -53.21 -17.52
CA SER A 10 8.97 -52.67 -17.43
C SER A 10 8.64 -52.27 -15.99
N LEU A 11 9.09 -53.06 -15.00
CA LEU A 11 8.95 -52.73 -13.59
C LEU A 11 9.80 -51.51 -13.20
N LEU A 12 11.04 -51.41 -13.72
CA LEU A 12 11.91 -50.26 -13.49
C LEU A 12 11.36 -48.96 -14.11
N LEU A 13 10.77 -49.04 -15.31
CA LEU A 13 10.08 -47.93 -15.97
C LEU A 13 8.86 -47.45 -15.17
N LEU A 14 8.07 -48.38 -14.63
CA LEU A 14 6.93 -48.02 -13.78
C LEU A 14 7.38 -47.37 -12.46
N LEU A 15 8.44 -47.89 -11.83
CA LEU A 15 9.00 -47.33 -10.60
C LEU A 15 9.57 -45.92 -10.82
N SER A 16 10.23 -45.66 -11.95
CA SER A 16 10.74 -44.33 -12.27
C SER A 16 9.63 -43.32 -12.59
N LEU A 17 8.57 -43.73 -13.30
CA LEU A 17 7.37 -42.92 -13.48
C LEU A 17 6.71 -42.57 -12.15
N VAL A 18 6.58 -43.53 -11.23
CA VAL A 18 6.02 -43.27 -9.89
C VAL A 18 6.92 -42.35 -9.07
N ALA A 19 8.25 -42.45 -9.19
CA ALA A 19 9.19 -41.55 -8.54
C ALA A 19 9.07 -40.11 -9.07
N LEU A 20 8.90 -39.92 -10.37
CA LEU A 20 8.68 -38.61 -10.99
C LEU A 20 7.33 -37.98 -10.61
N VAL A 21 6.30 -38.80 -10.39
CA VAL A 21 4.98 -38.32 -9.92
C VAL A 21 4.98 -38.01 -8.42
N LYS A 22 5.73 -38.78 -7.60
CA LYS A 22 5.85 -38.56 -6.15
C LYS A 22 6.82 -37.43 -5.78
N ALA A 23 7.83 -37.16 -6.60
CA ALA A 23 8.57 -35.92 -6.57
C ALA A 23 7.67 -34.83 -7.19
N GLY A 24 6.60 -34.46 -6.47
CA GLY A 24 5.70 -33.40 -6.89
C GLY A 24 6.50 -32.22 -7.39
N ILE A 25 6.12 -31.69 -8.56
CA ILE A 25 6.74 -30.54 -9.20
C ILE A 25 6.90 -29.47 -8.12
N MET A 26 8.13 -29.32 -7.63
CA MET A 26 8.46 -28.31 -6.64
C MET A 26 8.42 -27.01 -7.41
N THR A 27 7.28 -26.32 -7.35
CA THR A 27 7.10 -25.01 -7.95
C THR A 27 8.27 -24.13 -7.49
N PRO A 28 9.09 -23.61 -8.41
CA PRO A 28 10.17 -22.72 -8.04
C PRO A 28 9.57 -21.53 -7.30
N GLN A 29 9.90 -21.38 -6.01
CA GLN A 29 9.63 -20.12 -5.32
C GLN A 29 10.55 -19.09 -5.95
N SER A 30 9.98 -18.16 -6.74
CA SER A 30 10.73 -17.07 -7.35
C SER A 30 11.48 -16.30 -6.25
N PRO A 31 12.82 -16.16 -6.32
CA PRO A 31 13.56 -15.37 -5.36
C PRO A 31 13.06 -13.91 -5.42
N GLY A 32 12.51 -13.41 -4.32
CA GLY A 32 12.04 -12.02 -4.20
C GLY A 32 10.54 -11.81 -3.94
N CYS A 33 9.73 -12.87 -3.92
CA CYS A 33 8.32 -12.75 -3.49
C CYS A 33 8.18 -12.81 -1.96
N PRO A 34 7.25 -12.05 -1.34
CA PRO A 34 7.02 -12.10 0.09
C PRO A 34 6.69 -13.52 0.57
N LYS A 35 7.29 -13.95 1.68
CA LYS A 35 7.05 -15.28 2.23
C LYS A 35 5.65 -15.36 2.86
N THR A 36 5.07 -16.54 2.75
CA THR A 36 3.79 -16.92 3.36
C THR A 36 3.87 -16.85 4.88
N GLU A 37 3.21 -15.89 5.50
CA GLU A 37 3.06 -15.83 6.96
C GLU A 37 1.63 -16.23 7.36
N ASP A 38 1.58 -17.23 8.23
CA ASP A 38 0.43 -17.76 8.97
C ASP A 38 -0.73 -18.42 8.22
N LYS A 39 -0.99 -19.70 8.52
CA LYS A 39 -2.11 -20.48 7.94
C LYS A 39 -3.48 -20.08 8.50
N ASN A 40 -3.52 -19.32 9.60
CA ASN A 40 -4.73 -18.94 10.31
C ASN A 40 -5.37 -17.64 9.81
N PHE A 41 -4.72 -16.90 8.90
CA PHE A 41 -5.24 -15.65 8.33
C PHE A 41 -5.39 -15.79 6.80
N PRO A 42 -6.45 -15.22 6.18
CA PRO A 42 -6.57 -15.25 4.73
C PRO A 42 -5.40 -14.51 4.10
N GLN A 43 -4.52 -15.27 3.44
CA GLN A 43 -3.28 -14.76 2.86
C GLN A 43 -3.52 -13.85 1.65
N HIS A 44 -4.61 -14.10 0.91
CA HIS A 44 -5.00 -13.33 -0.26
C HIS A 44 -6.51 -13.08 -0.25
N VAL A 45 -6.90 -11.88 -0.67
CA VAL A 45 -8.30 -11.51 -0.86
C VAL A 45 -8.55 -11.21 -2.34
N ARG A 46 -9.71 -11.62 -2.85
CA ARG A 46 -10.14 -11.26 -4.21
C ARG A 46 -10.81 -9.89 -4.15
N VAL A 47 -10.19 -8.90 -4.76
CA VAL A 47 -10.75 -7.56 -4.89
C VAL A 47 -11.34 -7.40 -6.28
N ASN A 48 -12.58 -6.93 -6.36
CA ASN A 48 -13.14 -6.51 -7.65
C ASN A 48 -12.60 -5.12 -7.99
N LEU A 49 -11.85 -5.03 -9.09
CA LEU A 49 -11.23 -3.78 -9.55
C LEU A 49 -12.23 -2.81 -10.21
N ASN A 50 -13.51 -3.18 -10.33
CA ASN A 50 -14.58 -2.24 -10.69
C ASN A 50 -14.88 -1.31 -9.52
N ILE A 51 -13.90 -0.46 -9.18
CA ILE A 51 -14.00 0.54 -8.12
C ILE A 51 -15.03 1.56 -8.58
N LEU A 52 -16.27 1.37 -8.13
CA LEU A 52 -17.33 2.36 -8.23
C LEU A 52 -16.83 3.58 -7.45
N ASN A 53 -16.39 4.59 -8.19
CA ASN A 53 -15.96 5.87 -7.65
C ASN A 53 -17.19 6.59 -7.08
N ARG A 54 -17.63 6.18 -5.88
CA ARG A 54 -18.75 6.81 -5.17
C ARG A 54 -18.32 8.11 -4.48
N SER A 55 -17.02 8.35 -4.41
CA SER A 55 -16.46 9.67 -4.14
C SER A 55 -16.64 10.55 -5.37
N THR A 56 -17.50 11.57 -5.24
CA THR A 56 -17.30 12.82 -5.98
C THR A 56 -15.81 13.15 -5.89
N PRO A 57 -15.11 13.51 -6.99
CA PRO A 57 -13.71 13.93 -6.89
C PRO A 57 -13.66 14.90 -5.74
N ALA A 58 -12.89 14.58 -4.69
CA ALA A 58 -12.79 15.40 -3.49
C ALA A 58 -12.63 16.81 -4.02
N ARG A 59 -13.71 17.60 -3.97
CA ARG A 59 -13.84 18.87 -4.67
C ARG A 59 -12.52 19.53 -4.39
N ARG A 60 -11.72 19.86 -5.42
CA ARG A 60 -10.47 20.62 -5.28
C ARG A 60 -10.71 21.53 -4.08
N PRO A 61 -10.12 21.25 -2.91
CA PRO A 61 -10.65 21.82 -1.69
C PRO A 61 -10.64 23.32 -1.91
N SER A 62 -11.81 23.91 -1.68
CA SER A 62 -11.97 25.27 -1.20
C SER A 62 -10.64 25.86 -0.77
N ASP A 63 -10.38 27.09 -1.19
CA ASP A 63 -9.22 27.94 -0.90
C ASP A 63 -8.63 27.92 0.53
N TYR A 64 -9.10 27.08 1.46
CA TYR A 64 -8.56 26.71 2.75
C TYR A 64 -7.04 26.62 2.77
N SER A 65 -6.39 25.98 1.79
CA SER A 65 -4.92 25.90 1.79
C SER A 65 -4.24 27.27 1.70
N LYS A 66 -4.93 28.27 1.13
CA LYS A 66 -4.50 29.67 1.00
C LYS A 66 -5.10 30.58 2.09
N ARG A 67 -6.30 30.28 2.60
CA ARG A 67 -7.02 31.10 3.60
C ARG A 67 -6.83 30.64 5.04
N SER A 68 -6.24 29.48 5.26
CA SER A 68 -5.90 28.98 6.59
C SER A 68 -4.88 29.91 7.24
N THR A 69 -4.96 30.07 8.56
CA THR A 69 -3.90 30.70 9.35
C THR A 69 -2.62 29.85 9.34
N SER A 70 -2.70 28.55 9.07
CA SER A 70 -1.54 27.69 8.82
C SER A 70 -1.57 27.21 7.37
N PRO A 71 -1.23 28.05 6.37
CA PRO A 71 -1.40 27.72 4.97
C PRO A 71 -0.45 26.60 4.52
N TRP A 72 -0.81 25.90 3.45
CA TRP A 72 -0.01 24.81 2.90
C TRP A 72 0.01 24.77 1.38
N THR A 73 1.06 24.17 0.84
CA THR A 73 1.18 23.80 -0.57
C THR A 73 0.89 22.31 -0.75
N LEU A 74 0.46 21.90 -1.93
CA LEU A 74 0.26 20.49 -2.26
C LEU A 74 1.45 20.00 -3.10
N GLN A 75 2.09 18.94 -2.62
CA GLN A 75 3.14 18.24 -3.33
C GLN A 75 2.57 16.99 -4.00
N ARG A 76 2.94 16.78 -5.26
CA ARG A 76 2.54 15.60 -6.02
C ARG A 76 3.44 14.43 -5.65
N ASN A 77 2.87 13.37 -5.09
CA ASN A 77 3.52 12.08 -4.86
C ASN A 77 2.98 11.07 -5.89
N GLU A 78 3.79 10.74 -6.89
CA GLU A 78 3.41 9.85 -7.98
C GLU A 78 4.21 8.55 -7.95
N ASP A 79 3.49 7.43 -7.98
CA ASP A 79 4.05 6.09 -8.01
C ASP A 79 3.24 5.24 -9.00
N PRO A 80 3.82 4.86 -10.16
CA PRO A 80 3.12 4.11 -11.19
C PRO A 80 2.79 2.67 -10.77
N GLU A 81 3.44 2.14 -9.73
CA GLU A 81 3.19 0.79 -9.21
C GLU A 81 2.19 0.81 -8.04
N ARG A 82 1.54 1.95 -7.77
CA ARG A 82 0.56 2.12 -6.68
C ARG A 82 -0.81 2.55 -7.20
N TYR A 83 -1.86 2.15 -6.49
CA TYR A 83 -3.21 2.69 -6.61
C TYR A 83 -3.67 3.32 -5.27
N PRO A 84 -4.11 4.59 -5.27
CA PRO A 84 -4.02 5.56 -6.37
C PRO A 84 -2.56 5.88 -6.72
N SER A 85 -2.30 6.09 -8.01
CA SER A 85 -0.94 6.37 -8.50
C SER A 85 -0.45 7.74 -8.03
N VAL A 86 -1.34 8.73 -8.03
CA VAL A 86 -1.05 10.09 -7.57
C VAL A 86 -1.75 10.35 -6.24
N ILE A 87 -0.97 10.77 -5.25
CA ILE A 87 -1.43 11.31 -3.97
C ILE A 87 -0.93 12.74 -3.86
N TRP A 88 -1.78 13.67 -3.42
CA TRP A 88 -1.38 15.04 -3.13
C TRP A 88 -1.17 15.20 -1.64
N GLU A 89 0.04 15.56 -1.24
CA GLU A 89 0.40 15.71 0.17
C GLU A 89 0.59 17.19 0.52
N ALA A 90 0.03 17.61 1.65
CA ALA A 90 0.20 18.97 2.14
C ALA A 90 1.58 19.18 2.77
N LYS A 91 2.19 20.32 2.48
CA LYS A 91 3.38 20.84 3.15
C LYS A 91 3.10 22.23 3.69
N CYS A 92 3.21 22.40 5.01
CA CYS A 92 2.98 23.69 5.66
C CYS A 92 3.96 24.74 5.11
N SER A 93 3.47 25.92 4.81
CA SER A 93 4.26 26.98 4.18
C SER A 93 5.16 27.72 5.18
N HIS A 94 4.78 27.72 6.46
CA HIS A 94 5.45 28.42 7.55
C HIS A 94 5.66 27.49 8.73
N SER A 95 6.58 27.83 9.64
CA SER A 95 6.70 27.16 10.93
C SER A 95 5.73 27.77 11.94
N GLY A 96 5.51 29.08 11.91
CA GLY A 96 4.49 29.80 12.66
C GLY A 96 3.13 29.82 11.97
N CYS A 97 2.16 30.50 12.58
CA CYS A 97 0.84 30.76 11.97
C CYS A 97 0.73 32.20 11.47
N ILE A 98 -0.18 32.47 10.56
CA ILE A 98 -0.46 33.80 10.01
C ILE A 98 -1.56 34.46 10.83
N ASN A 99 -1.28 35.66 11.32
CA ASN A 99 -2.21 36.49 12.09
C ASN A 99 -3.11 37.36 11.17
N ALA A 100 -3.98 38.18 11.77
CA ALA A 100 -4.94 39.01 11.02
C ALA A 100 -4.26 40.08 10.15
N GLU A 101 -3.04 40.51 10.49
CA GLU A 101 -2.24 41.45 9.69
C GLU A 101 -1.49 40.76 8.53
N GLY A 102 -1.62 39.44 8.38
CA GLY A 102 -0.91 38.66 7.37
C GLY A 102 0.55 38.40 7.70
N LYS A 103 0.97 38.57 8.96
CA LYS A 103 2.32 38.32 9.44
C LYS A 103 2.42 36.97 10.14
N GLU A 104 3.60 36.38 10.10
CA GLU A 104 3.89 35.15 10.82
C GLU A 104 4.04 35.43 12.33
N ASP A 105 3.22 34.75 13.13
CA ASP A 105 3.27 34.70 14.59
C ASP A 105 3.96 33.40 15.02
N HIS A 106 5.15 33.56 15.59
CA HIS A 106 5.99 32.46 16.08
C HIS A 106 5.61 31.96 17.49
N HIS A 107 4.60 32.55 18.14
CA HIS A 107 4.05 32.00 19.39
C HIS A 107 3.11 30.80 19.16
N MET A 108 2.73 30.57 17.90
CA MET A 108 1.92 29.44 17.46
C MET A 108 2.71 28.61 16.44
N ASN A 109 2.32 27.35 16.22
CA ASN A 109 2.97 26.49 15.24
C ASN A 109 1.99 26.01 14.17
N SER A 110 2.42 26.08 12.92
CA SER A 110 1.78 25.35 11.82
C SER A 110 2.26 23.90 11.83
N VAL A 111 1.36 22.97 12.08
CA VAL A 111 1.67 21.53 12.16
C VAL A 111 0.89 20.73 11.12
N PRO A 112 1.49 19.68 10.53
CA PRO A 112 0.82 18.84 9.55
C PRO A 112 -0.26 17.98 10.20
N ILE A 113 -1.42 17.86 9.54
CA ILE A 113 -2.44 16.86 9.88
C ILE A 113 -2.18 15.63 9.01
N GLN A 114 -1.95 14.48 9.65
CA GLN A 114 -1.69 13.22 8.97
C GLN A 114 -2.89 12.28 9.03
N GLN A 115 -3.08 11.50 7.97
CA GLN A 115 -4.12 10.48 7.84
C GLN A 115 -3.49 9.18 7.36
N GLU A 116 -3.77 8.07 8.04
CA GLU A 116 -3.47 6.73 7.53
C GLU A 116 -4.48 6.39 6.41
N ILE A 117 -3.97 6.03 5.24
CA ILE A 117 -4.78 5.55 4.11
C ILE A 117 -4.29 4.19 3.62
N LEU A 118 -5.18 3.45 2.97
CA LEU A 118 -4.87 2.19 2.31
C LEU A 118 -4.50 2.44 0.85
N VAL A 119 -3.42 1.80 0.39
CA VAL A 119 -2.98 1.81 -1.00
C VAL A 119 -2.73 0.38 -1.48
N LEU A 120 -2.95 0.13 -2.76
CA LEU A 120 -2.56 -1.13 -3.40
C LEU A 120 -1.25 -0.93 -4.13
N ARG A 121 -0.23 -1.75 -3.85
CA ARG A 121 1.04 -1.74 -4.58
C ARG A 121 1.17 -3.01 -5.40
N ARG A 122 1.57 -2.89 -6.66
CA ARG A 122 1.81 -4.02 -7.56
C ARG A 122 3.09 -4.74 -7.15
N GLU A 123 3.03 -6.06 -7.07
CA GLU A 123 4.23 -6.86 -6.81
C GLU A 123 5.15 -6.93 -8.05
N PRO A 124 6.47 -7.15 -7.87
CA PRO A 124 7.41 -7.29 -8.97
C PRO A 124 6.98 -8.36 -9.99
N ARG A 125 7.40 -8.19 -11.25
CA ARG A 125 6.99 -9.04 -12.41
C ARG A 125 7.31 -10.55 -12.26
N HIS A 126 8.06 -10.96 -11.25
CA HIS A 126 8.45 -12.34 -11.00
C HIS A 126 7.53 -13.06 -10.00
N CYS A 127 6.55 -12.34 -9.46
CA CYS A 127 5.50 -12.87 -8.60
C CYS A 127 4.19 -13.05 -9.41
N PRO A 128 3.29 -13.96 -8.98
CA PRO A 128 1.94 -14.05 -9.55
C PRO A 128 1.29 -12.66 -9.56
N ASN A 129 0.47 -12.35 -10.58
CA ASN A 129 -0.22 -11.05 -10.73
C ASN A 129 -1.02 -10.70 -9.47
N SER A 130 -0.35 -10.04 -8.52
CA SER A 130 -0.85 -9.82 -7.18
C SER A 130 -0.51 -8.41 -6.75
N PHE A 131 -1.36 -7.90 -5.86
CA PHE A 131 -1.23 -6.60 -5.25
C PHE A 131 -1.06 -6.82 -3.75
N ARG A 132 -0.18 -6.01 -3.16
CA ARG A 132 -0.06 -5.91 -1.71
C ARG A 132 -0.88 -4.72 -1.23
N LEU A 133 -1.66 -4.93 -0.18
CA LEU A 133 -2.32 -3.83 0.54
C LEU A 133 -1.32 -3.23 1.53
N GLU A 134 -1.14 -1.92 1.48
CA GLU A 134 -0.23 -1.17 2.34
C GLU A 134 -0.96 -0.04 3.04
N LYS A 135 -0.50 0.29 4.25
CA LYS A 135 -0.90 1.49 4.99
C LYS A 135 0.16 2.55 4.80
N VAL A 136 -0.25 3.75 4.42
CA VAL A 136 0.65 4.90 4.27
C VAL A 136 0.10 6.10 5.01
N MET A 137 0.98 6.86 5.64
CA MET A 137 0.65 8.12 6.30
C MET A 137 0.74 9.26 5.28
N VAL A 138 -0.34 10.00 5.10
CA VAL A 138 -0.44 11.12 4.15
C VAL A 138 -0.76 12.39 4.89
N THR A 139 -0.02 13.46 4.61
CA THR A 139 -0.36 14.78 5.12
C THR A 139 -1.50 15.39 4.31
N VAL A 140 -2.65 15.65 4.94
CA VAL A 140 -3.86 16.13 4.25
C VAL A 140 -4.05 17.65 4.31
N GLY A 141 -3.39 18.30 5.27
CA GLY A 141 -3.45 19.74 5.48
C GLY A 141 -2.54 20.17 6.62
N CYS A 142 -2.62 21.44 7.00
CA CYS A 142 -1.95 21.97 8.19
C CYS A 142 -2.96 22.66 9.10
N THR A 143 -2.67 22.64 10.40
CA THR A 143 -3.45 23.36 11.42
C THR A 143 -2.53 24.21 12.30
N CYS A 144 -3.11 25.23 12.92
CA CYS A 144 -2.42 26.11 13.85
C CYS A 144 -2.63 25.63 15.30
N VAL A 145 -1.55 25.46 16.06
CA VAL A 145 -1.60 25.01 17.45
C VAL A 145 -0.87 25.95 18.40
N THR A 146 -1.41 26.11 19.61
CA THR A 146 -0.74 26.77 20.74
C THR A 146 0.23 25.80 21.40
N PRO A 147 1.49 26.19 21.69
CA PRO A 147 2.46 25.35 22.40
C PRO A 147 2.03 24.92 23.81
N ILE A 148 1.18 25.73 24.46
CA ILE A 148 0.67 25.45 25.80
C ILE A 148 -0.81 25.07 25.69
N VAL A 149 -1.13 23.83 26.06
CA VAL A 149 -2.52 23.37 26.17
C VAL A 149 -3.15 24.06 27.38
N ARG A 150 -4.04 25.02 27.15
CA ARG A 150 -4.87 25.55 28.23
C ARG A 150 -5.98 24.54 28.51
N HIS A 151 -5.91 23.85 29.64
CA HIS A 151 -7.08 23.15 30.16
C HIS A 151 -8.11 24.22 30.51
N ILE A 152 -9.20 24.27 29.75
CA ILE A 152 -10.39 25.04 30.13
C ILE A 152 -11.09 24.18 31.18
N SER A 153 -10.78 24.44 32.46
CA SER A 153 -11.52 23.94 33.62
C SER A 153 -12.84 24.66 33.77
#